data_AF-A0A078M4L2-F1
#
_entry.id   AF-A0A078M4L2-F1
#
_cell.length_a   1.000
_cell.length_b   1.000
_cell.length_c   1.000
_cell.angle_alpha   90.00
_cell.angle_beta   90.00
_cell.angle_gamma   90.00
#
_symmetry.space_group_name_H-M   'P 1'
#
loop_
_entity.id
_entity.type
_entity.pdbx_description
1 polymer ?
#
loop_
_entity_poly.entity_id
_entity_poly.type
_entity_poly.pdbx_seq_one_letter_code
_entity_poly.pdbx_strand_id
1 'polypeptide(L)'
;MWHLTYEDYLRQQYANALTLPEDWETLYTYYRNDGVNPDRIHTKELEAAKLPLLKVLPQRFIPYVEDGTLNRPTLPKDVRDDFIQWQAEETARFEEKLGLSMIDFTNIQDQLEPNFAEVIEGGLHDAIITQIVDDHIFINTEGGFTAKAFVILHVDGAISQQGELHAGDTILYEEVHLTAQGVTLRMITENGQCTLHAKQIAADFYYRPMPYHELIANEVLPDVTAKQFIEALDSNLDYTVLANRYALPITSFVIQGAELAQFSGGIIFKENNAIIARIHNEDHVIAQSEIDWLSQIFTTTYVDPYAIFSEPLPAEELETALASTDLALIVRAWNTLYENPAGHEALINRALIALAKDVDNENNVMLDVYVAHFDTLGIITNDTKIALANYL
;
A
#
# COMPACT_ATOMS: atom_id res chain seq x y z
N MET A 1 6.60 22.82 -17.04
CA MET A 1 5.73 23.55 -16.10
C MET A 1 5.02 22.47 -15.33
N TRP A 2 5.05 22.50 -14.00
CA TRP A 2 4.46 21.44 -13.18
C TRP A 2 2.95 21.41 -13.32
N HIS A 3 2.38 20.22 -13.50
CA HIS A 3 0.94 20.04 -13.59
C HIS A 3 0.30 20.17 -12.21
N LEU A 4 0.96 19.60 -11.19
CA LEU A 4 0.46 19.56 -9.83
C LEU A 4 1.34 20.39 -8.88
N THR A 5 0.68 21.15 -8.00
CA THR A 5 1.30 21.94 -6.94
C THR A 5 0.80 21.49 -5.58
N TYR A 6 1.52 21.81 -4.51
CA TYR A 6 1.04 21.53 -3.15
C TYR A 6 -0.31 22.19 -2.86
N GLU A 7 -0.56 23.39 -3.40
CA GLU A 7 -1.85 24.07 -3.29
C GLU A 7 -2.98 23.32 -3.99
N ASP A 8 -2.71 22.71 -5.15
CA ASP A 8 -3.68 21.86 -5.84
C ASP A 8 -4.02 20.61 -5.05
N TYR A 9 -3.01 19.96 -4.46
CA TYR A 9 -3.18 18.80 -3.59
C TYR A 9 -4.02 19.15 -2.36
N LEU A 10 -3.63 20.20 -1.62
CA LEU A 10 -4.40 20.67 -0.47
C LEU A 10 -5.83 21.05 -0.86
N ARG A 11 -6.00 21.66 -2.03
CA ARG A 11 -7.34 22.03 -2.51
C ARG A 11 -8.23 20.80 -2.73
N GLN A 12 -7.69 19.75 -3.34
CA GLN A 12 -8.41 18.49 -3.52
C GLN A 12 -8.75 17.84 -2.18
N GLN A 13 -7.79 17.77 -1.26
CA GLN A 13 -8.01 17.22 0.08
C GLN A 13 -9.08 18.00 0.84
N TYR A 14 -9.03 19.33 0.79
CA TYR A 14 -9.99 20.18 1.49
C TYR A 14 -11.37 20.16 0.85
N ALA A 15 -11.47 20.05 -0.47
CA ALA A 15 -12.74 19.88 -1.16
C ALA A 15 -13.44 18.59 -0.74
N ASN A 16 -12.67 17.53 -0.45
CA ASN A 16 -13.17 16.23 -0.02
C ASN A 16 -13.09 16.00 1.50
N ALA A 17 -12.84 17.04 2.30
CA ALA A 17 -12.74 16.92 3.75
C ALA A 17 -14.08 16.54 4.43
N LEU A 18 -15.19 16.61 3.70
CA LEU A 18 -16.52 16.28 4.18
C LEU A 18 -17.34 15.63 3.07
N THR A 19 -17.74 14.37 3.27
CA THR A 19 -18.56 13.63 2.31
C THR A 19 -20.02 13.67 2.73
N LEU A 20 -20.93 13.96 1.79
CA LEU A 20 -22.36 13.92 2.05
C LEU A 20 -22.94 12.56 1.61
N PRO A 21 -23.75 11.89 2.44
CA PRO A 21 -24.41 10.64 2.04
C PRO A 21 -25.51 10.92 1.00
N GLU A 22 -25.66 9.96 0.09
CA GLU A 22 -26.76 9.96 -0.88
C GLU A 22 -28.12 9.75 -0.18
N ASP A 23 -28.16 8.82 0.78
CA ASP A 23 -29.33 8.45 1.56
C ASP A 23 -29.13 8.66 3.08
N TRP A 24 -29.67 9.77 3.57
CA TRP A 24 -29.67 10.13 4.99
C TRP A 24 -30.51 9.19 5.86
N GLU A 25 -31.60 8.64 5.33
CA GLU A 25 -32.54 7.82 6.12
C GLU A 25 -31.90 6.48 6.49
N THR A 26 -31.27 5.83 5.51
CA THR A 26 -30.51 4.60 5.72
C THR A 26 -29.37 4.81 6.70
N LEU A 27 -28.55 5.86 6.52
CA LEU A 27 -27.43 6.16 7.40
C LEU A 27 -27.88 6.45 8.85
N TYR A 28 -28.91 7.27 9.04
CA TYR A 28 -29.43 7.58 10.37
C TYR A 28 -30.06 6.37 11.05
N THR A 29 -30.70 5.48 10.29
CA THR A 29 -31.25 4.22 10.82
C THR A 29 -30.14 3.29 11.30
N TYR A 30 -29.07 3.14 10.51
CA TYR A 30 -27.88 2.37 10.90
C TYR A 30 -27.30 2.87 12.23
N TYR A 31 -26.99 4.17 12.34
CA TYR A 31 -26.43 4.72 13.58
C TYR A 31 -27.36 4.54 14.79
N ARG A 32 -28.67 4.74 14.63
CA ARG A 32 -29.62 4.57 15.73
C ARG A 32 -29.73 3.12 16.19
N ASN A 33 -29.66 2.16 15.27
CA ASN A 33 -29.68 0.74 15.59
C ASN A 33 -28.46 0.33 16.45
N ASP A 34 -27.32 0.97 16.22
CA ASP A 34 -26.10 0.77 17.00
C ASP A 34 -26.05 1.63 18.30
N GLY A 35 -27.15 2.30 18.65
CA GLY A 35 -27.23 3.16 19.83
C GLY A 35 -26.40 4.45 19.71
N VAL A 36 -25.99 4.81 18.50
CA VAL A 36 -25.16 5.98 18.20
C VAL A 36 -26.04 7.16 17.83
N ASN A 37 -25.70 8.35 18.33
CA ASN A 37 -26.39 9.58 17.95
C ASN A 37 -25.75 10.17 16.67
N PRO A 38 -26.42 10.08 15.51
CA PRO A 38 -25.88 10.57 14.23
C PRO A 38 -25.62 12.08 14.27
N ASP A 39 -26.43 12.84 15.01
CA ASP A 39 -26.25 14.28 15.05
C ASP A 39 -24.94 14.67 15.73
N ARG A 40 -24.52 13.90 16.74
CA ARG A 40 -23.24 14.10 17.43
C ARG A 40 -22.06 13.74 16.52
N ILE A 41 -22.19 12.72 15.68
CA ILE A 41 -21.16 12.36 14.69
C ILE A 41 -20.99 13.51 13.70
N HIS A 42 -22.07 13.92 13.03
CA HIS A 42 -22.01 14.95 12.00
C HIS A 42 -21.56 16.31 12.56
N THR A 43 -21.88 16.66 13.82
CA THR A 43 -21.30 17.86 14.44
C THR A 43 -19.78 17.76 14.48
N LYS A 44 -19.22 16.63 14.91
CA LYS A 44 -17.77 16.45 15.01
C LYS A 44 -17.10 16.45 13.65
N GLU A 45 -17.70 15.78 12.66
CA GLU A 45 -17.18 15.75 11.29
C GLU A 45 -17.10 17.16 10.69
N LEU A 46 -18.18 17.95 10.79
CA LEU A 46 -18.19 19.30 10.26
C LEU A 46 -17.23 20.21 11.01
N GLU A 47 -17.15 20.13 12.34
CA GLU A 47 -16.17 20.91 13.13
C GLU A 47 -14.72 20.56 12.75
N ALA A 48 -14.42 19.28 12.50
CA ALA A 48 -13.10 18.86 12.03
C ALA A 48 -12.79 19.36 10.60
N ALA A 49 -13.78 19.33 9.70
CA ALA A 49 -13.63 19.73 8.30
C ALA A 49 -13.75 21.25 8.08
N LYS A 50 -14.27 22.02 9.05
CA LYS A 50 -14.62 23.44 8.90
C LYS A 50 -13.47 24.31 8.41
N LEU A 51 -12.34 24.27 9.10
CA LEU A 51 -11.18 25.10 8.75
C LEU A 51 -10.58 24.73 7.38
N PRO A 52 -10.35 23.44 7.06
CA PRO A 52 -10.01 23.01 5.71
C PRO A 52 -10.97 23.51 4.63
N LEU A 53 -12.27 23.24 4.79
CA LEU A 53 -13.30 23.59 3.81
C LEU A 53 -13.29 25.08 3.50
N LEU A 54 -13.31 25.94 4.53
CA LEU A 54 -13.39 27.40 4.34
C LEU A 54 -12.23 28.00 3.53
N LYS A 55 -11.11 27.28 3.36
CA LYS A 55 -10.00 27.73 2.49
C LYS A 55 -10.31 27.62 1.00
N VAL A 56 -11.20 26.71 0.60
CA VAL A 56 -11.43 26.36 -0.83
C VAL A 56 -12.89 26.46 -1.25
N LEU A 57 -13.78 26.46 -0.27
CA LEU A 57 -15.22 26.41 -0.44
C LEU A 57 -15.75 27.66 -1.14
N PRO A 58 -16.60 27.52 -2.18
CA PRO A 58 -17.34 28.62 -2.75
C PRO A 58 -18.19 29.37 -1.71
N GLN A 59 -18.26 30.70 -1.83
CA GLN A 59 -19.00 31.57 -0.89
C GLN A 59 -20.46 31.14 -0.63
N ARG A 60 -21.12 30.54 -1.63
CA ARG A 60 -22.51 30.08 -1.53
C ARG A 60 -22.73 28.98 -0.47
N PHE A 61 -21.70 28.24 -0.08
CA PHE A 61 -21.81 27.18 0.93
C PHE A 61 -21.41 27.62 2.34
N ILE A 62 -20.73 28.78 2.49
CA ILE A 62 -20.23 29.28 3.79
C ILE A 62 -21.34 29.35 4.85
N PRO A 63 -22.54 29.88 4.58
CA PRO A 63 -23.60 29.96 5.60
C PRO A 63 -23.93 28.61 6.24
N TYR A 64 -23.93 27.53 5.45
CA TYR A 64 -24.27 26.17 5.90
C TYR A 64 -23.13 25.52 6.72
N VAL A 65 -21.89 25.96 6.52
CA VAL A 65 -20.75 25.56 7.37
C VAL A 65 -20.78 26.33 8.69
N GLU A 66 -21.12 27.61 8.65
CA GLU A 66 -21.17 28.47 9.84
C GLU A 66 -22.32 28.09 10.79
N ASP A 67 -23.49 27.74 10.25
CA ASP A 67 -24.67 27.36 11.02
C ASP A 67 -24.74 25.86 11.39
N GLY A 68 -23.80 25.05 10.88
CA GLY A 68 -23.68 23.63 11.21
C GLY A 68 -24.59 22.70 10.41
N THR A 69 -25.21 23.17 9.33
CA THR A 69 -26.24 22.44 8.57
C THR A 69 -25.72 21.73 7.32
N LEU A 70 -24.47 21.98 6.87
CA LEU A 70 -23.93 21.44 5.61
C LEU A 70 -23.99 19.91 5.52
N ASN A 71 -23.72 19.18 6.60
CA ASN A 71 -23.80 17.72 6.63
C ASN A 71 -25.02 17.22 7.41
N ARG A 72 -26.20 17.80 7.14
CA ARG A 72 -27.45 17.41 7.79
C ARG A 72 -28.53 17.02 6.79
N PRO A 73 -29.49 16.15 7.21
CA PRO A 73 -30.71 15.90 6.44
C PRO A 73 -31.56 17.17 6.21
N THR A 74 -31.37 18.19 7.04
CA THR A 74 -32.06 19.49 6.90
C THR A 74 -31.48 20.38 5.80
N LEU A 75 -30.32 20.03 5.23
CA LEU A 75 -29.75 20.76 4.10
C LEU A 75 -30.73 20.70 2.91
N PRO A 76 -31.11 21.84 2.29
CA PRO A 76 -31.98 21.82 1.12
C PRO A 76 -31.38 20.97 0.00
N LYS A 77 -32.20 20.15 -0.64
CA LYS A 77 -31.76 19.21 -1.69
C LYS A 77 -30.93 19.89 -2.79
N ASP A 78 -31.38 21.05 -3.28
CA ASP A 78 -30.68 21.76 -4.36
C ASP A 78 -29.29 22.24 -3.92
N VAL A 79 -29.10 22.59 -2.65
CA VAL A 79 -27.80 22.98 -2.09
C VAL A 79 -26.90 21.75 -1.91
N ARG A 80 -27.47 20.62 -1.47
CA ARG A 80 -26.75 19.36 -1.35
C ARG A 80 -26.23 18.89 -2.71
N ASP A 81 -27.11 18.87 -3.70
CA ASP A 81 -26.77 18.40 -5.03
C ASP A 81 -25.73 19.34 -5.70
N ASP A 82 -25.81 20.65 -5.46
CA ASP A 82 -24.79 21.63 -5.88
C ASP A 82 -23.44 21.41 -5.16
N PHE A 83 -23.43 21.10 -3.85
CA PHE A 83 -22.20 20.80 -3.13
C PHE A 83 -21.53 19.53 -3.65
N ILE A 84 -22.30 18.45 -3.85
CA ILE A 84 -21.79 17.19 -4.42
C ILE A 84 -21.24 17.42 -5.83
N GLN A 85 -21.95 18.17 -6.66
CA GLN A 85 -21.50 18.52 -8.01
C GLN A 85 -20.20 19.33 -7.97
N TRP A 86 -20.08 20.31 -7.08
CA TRP A 86 -18.84 21.07 -6.90
C TRP A 86 -17.67 20.17 -6.46
N GLN A 87 -17.88 19.22 -5.54
CA GLN A 87 -16.84 18.26 -5.16
C GLN A 87 -16.40 17.39 -6.36
N ALA A 88 -17.37 16.92 -7.15
CA ALA A 88 -17.08 16.15 -8.36
C ALA A 88 -16.28 16.96 -9.38
N GLU A 89 -16.58 18.25 -9.55
CA GLU A 89 -15.83 19.16 -10.42
C GLU A 89 -14.40 19.40 -9.93
N GLU A 90 -14.19 19.57 -8.61
CA GLU A 90 -12.83 19.69 -8.05
C GLU A 90 -12.00 18.42 -8.25
N THR A 91 -12.62 17.25 -8.04
CA THR A 91 -11.99 15.95 -8.28
C THR A 91 -11.63 15.76 -9.75
N ALA A 92 -12.55 16.02 -10.68
CA ALA A 92 -12.28 15.90 -12.11
C ALA A 92 -11.13 16.83 -12.57
N ARG A 93 -11.08 18.05 -12.03
CA ARG A 93 -9.99 19.00 -12.30
C ARG A 93 -8.64 18.50 -11.76
N PHE A 94 -8.63 17.84 -10.60
CA PHE A 94 -7.42 17.24 -10.05
C PHE A 94 -6.95 16.04 -10.88
N GLU A 95 -7.87 15.16 -11.26
CA GLU A 95 -7.62 13.99 -12.12
C GLU A 95 -7.10 14.40 -13.51
N GLU A 96 -7.60 15.49 -14.10
CA GLU A 96 -7.08 16.03 -15.36
C GLU A 96 -5.59 16.38 -15.25
N LYS A 97 -5.18 17.00 -14.14
CA LYS A 97 -3.77 17.33 -13.88
C LYS A 97 -2.91 16.09 -13.69
N LEU A 98 -3.40 15.08 -12.96
CA LEU A 98 -2.72 13.80 -12.83
C LEU A 98 -2.53 13.13 -14.20
N GLY A 99 -3.57 13.13 -15.03
CA GLY A 99 -3.52 12.56 -16.37
C GLY A 99 -2.49 13.26 -17.27
N LEU A 100 -2.40 14.59 -17.22
CA LEU A 100 -1.39 15.34 -17.96
C LEU A 100 0.04 15.02 -17.48
N SER A 101 0.25 14.89 -16.17
CA SER A 101 1.55 14.47 -15.63
C SER A 101 1.94 13.07 -16.08
N MET A 102 0.99 12.13 -16.09
CA MET A 102 1.25 10.76 -16.54
C MET A 102 1.64 10.73 -18.01
N ILE A 103 0.94 11.49 -18.87
CA ILE A 103 1.28 11.62 -20.29
C ILE A 103 2.71 12.14 -20.46
N ASP A 104 3.09 13.18 -19.71
CA ASP A 104 4.44 13.73 -19.77
C ASP A 104 5.50 12.72 -19.32
N PHE A 105 5.25 11.97 -18.25
CA PHE A 105 6.12 10.89 -17.81
C PHE A 105 6.30 9.80 -18.88
N THR A 106 5.20 9.29 -19.46
CA THR A 106 5.25 8.27 -20.51
C THR A 106 6.07 8.74 -21.72
N ASN A 107 6.05 10.03 -22.05
CA ASN A 107 6.84 10.57 -23.17
C ASN A 107 8.36 10.62 -22.89
N ILE A 108 8.78 10.58 -21.62
CA ILE A 108 10.19 10.70 -21.23
C ILE A 108 10.78 9.46 -20.57
N GLN A 109 9.97 8.48 -20.16
CA GLN A 109 10.41 7.33 -19.36
C GLN A 109 11.60 6.57 -19.98
N ASP A 110 11.60 6.36 -21.30
CA ASP A 110 12.67 5.65 -22.02
C ASP A 110 14.00 6.40 -22.05
N GLN A 111 14.00 7.68 -21.65
CA GLN A 111 15.18 8.55 -21.57
C GLN A 111 15.72 8.69 -20.15
N LEU A 112 14.98 8.20 -19.15
CA LEU A 112 15.40 8.20 -17.75
C LEU A 112 16.31 6.99 -17.47
N GLU A 113 16.93 6.99 -16.28
CA GLU A 113 17.61 5.79 -15.80
C GLU A 113 16.56 4.69 -15.56
N PRO A 114 16.76 3.45 -16.05
CA PRO A 114 15.72 2.42 -16.05
C PRO A 114 15.10 2.13 -14.68
N ASN A 115 15.91 1.98 -13.63
CA ASN A 115 15.37 1.68 -12.31
C ASN A 115 14.60 2.88 -11.74
N PHE A 116 15.09 4.10 -11.98
CA PHE A 116 14.37 5.31 -11.60
C PHE A 116 13.03 5.44 -12.32
N ALA A 117 12.97 5.15 -13.63
CA ALA A 117 11.71 5.12 -14.37
C ALA A 117 10.73 4.10 -13.76
N GLU A 118 11.20 2.89 -13.43
CA GLU A 118 10.38 1.84 -12.82
C GLU A 118 9.87 2.19 -11.41
N VAL A 119 10.63 2.98 -10.65
CA VAL A 119 10.18 3.53 -9.36
C VAL A 119 9.06 4.54 -9.58
N ILE A 120 9.22 5.49 -10.50
CA ILE A 120 8.21 6.52 -10.77
C ILE A 120 6.94 5.92 -11.38
N GLU A 121 7.06 4.91 -12.25
CA GLU A 121 5.91 4.18 -12.78
C GLU A 121 5.12 3.46 -11.68
N GLY A 122 5.82 2.87 -10.70
CA GLY A 122 5.20 2.20 -9.55
C GLY A 122 4.58 3.17 -8.53
N GLY A 123 4.95 4.45 -8.58
CA GLY A 123 4.50 5.49 -7.68
C GLY A 123 5.20 5.49 -6.31
N LEU A 124 5.31 6.66 -5.70
CA LEU A 124 5.82 6.87 -4.33
C LEU A 124 4.74 7.37 -3.37
N HIS A 125 3.46 7.26 -3.73
CA HIS A 125 2.34 7.64 -2.86
C HIS A 125 2.34 6.84 -1.55
N ASP A 126 2.18 7.56 -0.43
CA ASP A 126 2.27 7.09 0.96
C ASP A 126 3.64 6.55 1.38
N ALA A 127 4.67 6.67 0.53
CA ALA A 127 6.02 6.27 0.88
C ALA A 127 6.64 7.25 1.89
N ILE A 128 7.41 6.73 2.84
CA ILE A 128 7.99 7.53 3.92
C ILE A 128 9.49 7.70 3.69
N ILE A 129 9.95 8.94 3.73
CA ILE A 129 11.38 9.23 3.69
C ILE A 129 11.99 8.85 5.03
N THR A 130 12.79 7.80 5.05
CA THR A 130 13.41 7.32 6.29
C THR A 130 14.68 8.09 6.62
N GLN A 131 15.44 8.47 5.58
CA GLN A 131 16.69 9.19 5.77
C GLN A 131 17.12 9.93 4.50
N ILE A 132 17.88 11.01 4.68
CA ILE A 132 18.57 11.73 3.61
C ILE A 132 20.05 11.84 4.01
N VAL A 133 20.95 11.35 3.16
CA VAL A 133 22.40 11.34 3.41
C VAL A 133 23.12 11.75 2.15
N ASP A 134 23.85 12.87 2.22
CA ASP A 134 24.56 13.42 1.07
C ASP A 134 23.63 13.59 -0.14
N ASP A 135 23.81 12.81 -1.20
CA ASP A 135 23.03 12.76 -2.44
C ASP A 135 22.05 11.57 -2.51
N HIS A 136 21.83 10.87 -1.40
CA HIS A 136 20.96 9.69 -1.31
C HIS A 136 19.70 9.96 -0.49
N ILE A 137 18.54 9.55 -1.01
CA ILE A 137 17.25 9.63 -0.33
C ILE A 137 16.72 8.20 -0.13
N PHE A 138 16.60 7.79 1.12
CA PHE A 138 16.12 6.48 1.53
C PHE A 138 14.62 6.54 1.80
N ILE A 139 13.86 5.70 1.12
CA ILE A 139 12.39 5.75 1.09
C ILE A 139 11.85 4.37 1.41
N ASN A 140 11.09 4.26 2.49
CA ASN A 140 10.29 3.08 2.78
C ASN A 140 8.97 3.18 1.99
N THR A 141 8.70 2.21 1.14
CA THR A 141 7.50 2.15 0.30
C THR A 141 6.48 1.14 0.82
N GLU A 142 6.74 0.50 1.98
CA GLU A 142 5.76 -0.34 2.66
C GLU A 142 4.50 0.45 3.00
N GLY A 143 3.34 -0.10 2.62
CA GLY A 143 2.04 0.57 2.75
C GLY A 143 1.60 1.36 1.51
N GLY A 144 2.50 1.55 0.54
CA GLY A 144 2.17 2.11 -0.77
C GLY A 144 1.58 1.07 -1.74
N PHE A 145 1.35 1.50 -2.98
CA PHE A 145 0.73 0.68 -4.04
C PHE A 145 1.72 -0.18 -4.85
N THR A 146 3.01 -0.18 -4.46
CA THR A 146 4.07 -0.88 -5.18
C THR A 146 4.52 -2.13 -4.41
N ALA A 147 4.94 -3.17 -5.15
CA ALA A 147 5.54 -4.37 -4.55
C ALA A 147 6.94 -4.09 -3.98
N LYS A 148 7.60 -3.01 -4.41
CA LYS A 148 8.88 -2.55 -3.88
C LYS A 148 8.67 -2.20 -2.40
N ALA A 149 9.54 -2.71 -1.53
CA ALA A 149 9.49 -2.46 -0.09
C ALA A 149 10.38 -1.28 0.33
N PHE A 150 11.43 -1.02 -0.44
CA PHE A 150 12.36 0.07 -0.15
C PHE A 150 12.97 0.61 -1.43
N VAL A 151 13.21 1.92 -1.47
CA VAL A 151 13.82 2.63 -2.59
C VAL A 151 14.95 3.52 -2.05
N ILE A 152 16.05 3.58 -2.79
CA ILE A 152 17.12 4.56 -2.60
C ILE A 152 17.23 5.38 -3.88
N LEU A 153 16.98 6.69 -3.80
CA LEU A 153 17.22 7.60 -4.92
C LEU A 153 18.64 8.16 -4.83
N HIS A 154 19.37 8.10 -5.94
CA HIS A 154 20.72 8.65 -6.10
C HIS A 154 20.65 9.92 -6.93
N VAL A 155 20.88 11.08 -6.31
CA VAL A 155 20.71 12.40 -6.92
C VAL A 155 22.06 12.91 -7.45
N ASP A 156 22.50 12.33 -8.55
CA ASP A 156 23.81 12.59 -9.12
C ASP A 156 23.93 13.99 -9.75
N GLY A 157 24.94 14.72 -9.27
CA GLY A 157 25.25 16.05 -9.78
C GLY A 157 24.13 17.05 -9.50
N ALA A 158 23.63 17.07 -8.26
CA ALA A 158 22.66 18.04 -7.77
C ALA A 158 23.01 19.47 -8.21
N ILE A 159 22.07 20.11 -8.91
CA ILE A 159 22.19 21.46 -9.47
C ILE A 159 21.57 22.46 -8.50
N SER A 160 20.36 22.17 -8.01
CA SER A 160 19.66 23.01 -7.05
C SER A 160 18.50 22.26 -6.41
N GLN A 161 18.10 22.71 -5.23
CA GLN A 161 16.90 22.26 -4.52
C GLN A 161 16.02 23.47 -4.20
N GLN A 162 14.71 23.32 -4.34
CA GLN A 162 13.71 24.30 -3.93
C GLN A 162 12.75 23.64 -2.94
N GLY A 163 12.60 24.22 -1.75
CA GLY A 163 11.88 23.59 -0.64
C GLY A 163 12.79 22.67 0.18
N GLU A 164 12.23 22.09 1.23
CA GLU A 164 12.92 21.18 2.13
C GLU A 164 12.27 19.81 2.08
N LEU A 165 13.08 18.79 2.34
CA LEU A 165 12.69 17.40 2.44
C LEU A 165 13.28 16.88 3.75
N HIS A 166 12.48 16.19 4.55
CA HIS A 166 12.90 15.72 5.85
C HIS A 166 12.68 14.22 6.01
N ALA A 167 13.52 13.60 6.84
CA ALA A 167 13.23 12.27 7.35
C ALA A 167 11.92 12.32 8.16
N GLY A 168 11.03 11.36 7.91
CA GLY A 168 9.68 11.29 8.42
C GLY A 168 8.61 11.84 7.48
N ASP A 169 8.99 12.55 6.40
CA ASP A 169 8.00 13.05 5.44
C ASP A 169 7.32 11.89 4.70
N THR A 170 5.99 11.90 4.71
CA THR A 170 5.16 11.05 3.84
C THR A 170 5.02 11.71 2.47
N ILE A 171 5.42 11.01 1.41
CA ILE A 171 5.28 11.42 0.02
C ILE A 171 3.83 11.20 -0.40
N LEU A 172 3.19 12.26 -0.88
CA LEU A 172 1.80 12.26 -1.30
C LEU A 172 1.66 12.24 -2.82
N TYR A 173 2.69 12.72 -3.52
CA TYR A 173 2.72 12.75 -4.99
C TYR A 173 4.12 13.09 -5.48
N GLU A 174 4.45 12.60 -6.68
CA GLU A 174 5.69 12.89 -7.38
C GLU A 174 5.44 13.19 -8.86
N GLU A 175 6.25 14.07 -9.42
CA GLU A 175 6.23 14.44 -10.82
C GLU A 175 7.67 14.58 -11.32
N VAL A 176 7.97 14.06 -12.50
CA VAL A 176 9.32 14.08 -13.09
C VAL A 176 9.31 14.71 -14.47
N HIS A 177 10.22 15.66 -14.70
CA HIS A 177 10.43 16.29 -16.00
C HIS A 177 11.88 16.12 -16.45
N LEU A 178 12.09 15.93 -17.75
CA LEU A 178 13.40 16.01 -18.38
C LEU A 178 13.64 17.43 -18.93
N THR A 179 14.81 17.99 -18.65
CA THR A 179 15.22 19.32 -19.11
C THR A 179 16.55 19.23 -19.88
N ALA A 180 16.94 20.32 -20.55
CA ALA A 180 18.24 20.38 -21.22
C ALA A 180 19.44 20.25 -20.25
N GLN A 181 19.26 20.45 -18.94
CA GLN A 181 20.33 20.35 -17.94
C GLN A 181 20.33 19.01 -17.18
N GLY A 182 19.32 18.17 -17.38
CA GLY A 182 19.16 16.91 -16.67
C GLY A 182 17.72 16.67 -16.20
N VAL A 183 17.59 15.88 -15.13
CA VAL A 183 16.32 15.43 -14.57
C VAL A 183 15.86 16.39 -13.47
N THR A 184 14.56 16.67 -13.44
CA THR A 184 13.93 17.38 -12.33
C THR A 184 12.84 16.53 -11.72
N LEU A 185 12.92 16.29 -10.41
CA LEU A 185 11.93 15.55 -9.62
C LEU A 185 11.28 16.48 -8.62
N ARG A 186 9.95 16.56 -8.65
CA ARG A 186 9.16 17.19 -7.59
C ARG A 186 8.52 16.12 -6.74
N MET A 187 8.63 16.27 -5.43
CA MET A 187 7.88 15.50 -4.44
C MET A 187 7.01 16.47 -3.65
N ILE A 188 5.74 16.13 -3.55
CA ILE A 188 4.80 16.74 -2.62
C ILE A 188 4.70 15.82 -1.42
N THR A 189 4.92 16.38 -0.24
CA THR A 189 4.82 15.68 1.03
C THR A 189 3.74 16.29 1.90
N GLU A 190 3.39 15.65 3.01
CA GLU A 190 2.47 16.23 4.00
C GLU A 190 2.94 17.59 4.53
N ASN A 191 4.26 17.83 4.54
CA ASN A 191 4.89 19.03 5.09
C ASN A 191 5.18 20.11 4.03
N GLY A 192 4.95 19.83 2.74
CA GLY A 192 5.11 20.82 1.68
C GLY A 192 5.48 20.22 0.33
N GLN A 193 6.33 20.93 -0.42
CA GLN A 193 6.86 20.42 -1.68
C GLN A 193 8.35 20.69 -1.78
N CYS A 194 9.07 19.71 -2.31
CA CYS A 194 10.48 19.79 -2.65
C CYS A 194 10.64 19.57 -4.15
N THR A 195 11.50 20.35 -4.80
CA THR A 195 11.89 20.16 -6.20
C THR A 195 13.41 20.03 -6.29
N LEU A 196 13.87 18.87 -6.75
CA LEU A 196 15.26 18.51 -6.96
C LEU A 196 15.60 18.66 -8.44
N HIS A 197 16.66 19.41 -8.74
CA HIS A 197 17.25 19.48 -10.07
C HIS A 197 18.61 18.79 -10.03
N ALA A 198 18.81 17.79 -10.89
CA ALA A 198 20.04 17.02 -10.95
C ALA A 198 20.43 16.74 -12.41
N LYS A 199 21.68 16.35 -12.65
CA LYS A 199 22.09 15.90 -14.00
C LYS A 199 21.41 14.58 -14.35
N GLN A 200 21.33 13.70 -13.37
CA GLN A 200 20.70 12.39 -13.47
C GLN A 200 20.13 12.05 -12.09
N ILE A 201 19.07 11.25 -12.07
CA ILE A 201 18.60 10.57 -10.88
C ILE A 201 18.55 9.09 -11.24
N ALA A 202 19.15 8.25 -10.41
CA ALA A 202 19.07 6.80 -10.49
C ALA A 202 18.34 6.25 -9.27
N ALA A 203 17.90 5.00 -9.32
CA ALA A 203 17.31 4.33 -8.17
C ALA A 203 17.85 2.92 -7.98
N ASP A 204 18.02 2.55 -6.71
CA ASP A 204 18.02 1.15 -6.28
C ASP A 204 16.68 0.88 -5.58
N PHE A 205 16.14 -0.32 -5.76
CA PHE A 205 14.94 -0.74 -5.04
C PHE A 205 15.04 -2.20 -4.62
N TYR A 206 14.30 -2.51 -3.56
CA TYR A 206 14.39 -3.78 -2.86
C TYR A 206 13.03 -4.29 -2.45
N TYR A 207 12.93 -5.60 -2.32
CA TYR A 207 11.74 -6.34 -1.95
C TYR A 207 11.92 -6.99 -0.59
N ARG A 208 10.79 -7.28 0.07
CA ARG A 208 10.79 -8.13 1.25
C ARG A 208 11.08 -9.59 0.85
N PRO A 209 11.96 -10.29 1.59
CA PRO A 209 12.14 -11.72 1.38
C PRO A 209 10.90 -12.46 1.88
N MET A 210 10.57 -13.60 1.27
CA MET A 210 9.38 -14.40 1.62
C MET A 210 9.21 -14.64 3.13
N PRO A 211 10.25 -15.01 3.90
CA PRO A 211 10.11 -15.25 5.34
C PRO A 211 9.69 -14.00 6.13
N TYR A 212 9.88 -12.78 5.61
CA TYR A 212 9.37 -11.57 6.24
C TYR A 212 7.84 -11.58 6.28
N HIS A 213 7.18 -11.95 5.20
CA HIS A 213 5.72 -12.01 5.14
C HIS A 213 5.16 -13.12 6.03
N GLU A 214 5.82 -14.28 6.06
CA GLU A 214 5.35 -15.45 6.81
C GLU A 214 5.60 -15.32 8.32
N LEU A 215 6.78 -14.81 8.70
CA LEU A 215 7.26 -14.86 10.09
C LEU A 215 7.15 -13.52 10.82
N ILE A 216 7.17 -12.38 10.12
CA ILE A 216 7.32 -11.05 10.75
C ILE A 216 6.11 -10.13 10.49
N ALA A 217 5.69 -9.95 9.25
CA ALA A 217 4.73 -8.94 8.83
C ALA A 217 3.32 -9.14 9.40
N ASN A 218 2.95 -10.37 9.76
CA ASN A 218 1.63 -10.70 10.29
C ASN A 218 1.37 -10.14 11.70
N GLU A 219 2.25 -9.30 12.27
CA GLU A 219 2.11 -8.72 13.62
C GLU A 219 2.01 -9.76 14.77
N VAL A 220 2.23 -11.05 14.50
CA VAL A 220 1.91 -12.15 15.44
C VAL A 220 3.12 -12.69 16.23
N LEU A 221 4.38 -12.56 15.79
CA LEU A 221 5.47 -13.35 16.40
C LEU A 221 6.62 -12.53 17.00
N PRO A 222 6.59 -12.25 18.32
CA PRO A 222 7.75 -11.72 19.05
C PRO A 222 8.87 -12.75 19.26
N ASP A 223 8.68 -14.00 18.86
CA ASP A 223 9.56 -15.14 19.18
C ASP A 223 10.40 -15.65 17.99
N VAL A 224 10.40 -14.96 16.85
CA VAL A 224 11.24 -15.36 15.70
C VAL A 224 12.70 -15.03 15.99
N THR A 225 13.54 -16.06 15.98
CA THR A 225 15.00 -15.89 16.08
C THR A 225 15.63 -15.62 14.72
N ALA A 226 16.75 -14.90 14.71
CA ALA A 226 17.60 -14.70 13.54
C ALA A 226 17.93 -16.00 12.84
N LYS A 227 18.24 -17.03 13.63
CA LYS A 227 18.54 -18.36 13.11
C LYS A 227 17.37 -18.90 12.29
N GLN A 228 16.15 -18.89 12.83
CA GLN A 228 14.97 -19.40 12.13
C GLN A 228 14.70 -18.61 10.85
N PHE A 229 14.80 -17.28 10.91
CA PHE A 229 14.58 -16.44 9.75
C PHE A 229 15.62 -16.69 8.65
N ILE A 230 16.91 -16.70 9.01
CA ILE A 230 18.01 -16.96 8.07
C ILE A 230 17.93 -18.36 7.46
N GLU A 231 17.56 -19.38 8.25
CA GLU A 231 17.36 -20.74 7.74
C GLU A 231 16.19 -20.84 6.74
N ALA A 232 15.23 -19.92 6.80
CA ALA A 232 14.10 -19.84 5.89
C ALA A 232 14.39 -19.00 4.62
N LEU A 233 15.50 -18.25 4.58
CA LEU A 233 15.88 -17.47 3.40
C LEU A 233 16.27 -18.41 2.24
N ASP A 234 15.84 -18.05 1.02
CA ASP A 234 16.28 -18.75 -0.19
C ASP A 234 17.76 -18.45 -0.43
N SER A 235 18.59 -19.50 -0.37
CA SER A 235 20.03 -19.41 -0.59
C SER A 235 20.46 -19.01 -2.01
N ASN A 236 19.53 -18.98 -2.97
CA ASN A 236 19.80 -18.57 -4.35
C ASN A 236 19.62 -17.07 -4.58
N LEU A 237 19.12 -16.33 -3.59
CA LEU A 237 18.88 -14.89 -3.69
C LEU A 237 20.01 -14.11 -3.02
N ASP A 238 20.26 -12.91 -3.53
CA ASP A 238 21.12 -11.93 -2.90
C ASP A 238 20.33 -11.12 -1.86
N TYR A 239 20.96 -10.87 -0.73
CA TYR A 239 20.36 -10.13 0.39
C TYR A 239 21.17 -8.87 0.71
N THR A 240 20.47 -7.82 1.12
CA THR A 240 21.06 -6.56 1.56
C THR A 240 20.44 -6.15 2.88
N VAL A 241 21.26 -5.73 3.84
CA VAL A 241 20.78 -5.05 5.05
C VAL A 241 20.72 -3.55 4.77
N LEU A 242 19.52 -2.96 4.85
CA LEU A 242 19.31 -1.51 4.74
C LEU A 242 19.07 -0.93 6.12
N ALA A 243 20.08 -0.25 6.66
CA ALA A 243 20.06 0.24 8.03
C ALA A 243 20.68 1.63 8.15
N ASN A 244 19.91 2.59 8.66
CA ASN A 244 20.33 3.99 8.76
C ASN A 244 20.79 4.54 7.38
N ARG A 245 22.09 4.84 7.25
CA ARG A 245 22.73 5.34 6.03
C ARG A 245 23.36 4.26 5.15
N TYR A 246 23.24 2.99 5.55
CA TYR A 246 24.01 1.90 4.97
C TYR A 246 23.12 0.98 4.17
N ALA A 247 23.56 0.68 2.95
CA ALA A 247 23.15 -0.50 2.20
C ALA A 247 24.32 -1.49 2.25
N LEU A 248 24.12 -2.63 2.92
CA LEU A 248 25.15 -3.63 3.19
C LEU A 248 24.82 -4.93 2.45
N PRO A 249 25.33 -5.15 1.23
CA PRO A 249 25.15 -6.40 0.51
C PRO A 249 25.80 -7.56 1.27
N ILE A 250 24.99 -8.51 1.69
CA ILE A 250 25.41 -9.63 2.52
C ILE A 250 26.10 -10.68 1.66
N THR A 251 27.34 -11.01 2.01
CA THR A 251 28.11 -12.07 1.35
C THR A 251 27.87 -13.44 1.98
N SER A 252 27.53 -13.48 3.26
CA SER A 252 27.17 -14.72 3.96
C SER A 252 26.47 -14.44 5.28
N PHE A 253 25.46 -15.24 5.62
CA PHE A 253 24.90 -15.28 6.97
C PHE A 253 25.63 -16.26 7.89
N VAL A 254 25.62 -15.97 9.19
CA VAL A 254 26.25 -16.79 10.23
C VAL A 254 25.17 -17.20 11.24
N ILE A 255 24.94 -18.51 11.35
CA ILE A 255 23.86 -19.10 12.17
C ILE A 255 24.31 -19.52 13.58
N GLN A 256 25.58 -19.28 13.94
CA GLN A 256 26.14 -19.67 15.23
C GLN A 256 27.01 -18.57 15.84
N GLY A 257 26.78 -18.27 17.12
CA GLY A 257 27.56 -17.30 17.88
C GLY A 257 26.92 -15.91 17.90
N ALA A 258 27.75 -14.89 18.13
CA ALA A 258 27.31 -13.49 18.17
C ALA A 258 27.33 -12.85 16.78
N GLU A 259 28.15 -13.35 15.85
CA GLU A 259 28.16 -12.89 14.46
C GLU A 259 26.90 -13.39 13.74
N LEU A 260 26.28 -12.52 12.96
CA LEU A 260 25.02 -12.74 12.27
C LEU A 260 25.18 -12.73 10.75
N ALA A 261 26.05 -11.87 10.22
CA ALA A 261 26.31 -11.78 8.78
C ALA A 261 27.67 -11.14 8.46
N GLN A 262 28.14 -11.36 7.24
CA GLN A 262 29.34 -10.75 6.66
C GLN A 262 28.95 -9.98 5.40
N PHE A 263 29.71 -8.93 5.10
CA PHE A 263 29.60 -8.15 3.86
C PHE A 263 30.98 -7.66 3.43
N SER A 264 31.08 -7.12 2.22
CA SER A 264 32.34 -6.53 1.74
C SER A 264 32.75 -5.35 2.62
N GLY A 265 33.80 -5.53 3.44
CA GLY A 265 34.34 -4.49 4.31
C GLY A 265 33.90 -4.55 5.77
N GLY A 266 33.17 -5.58 6.20
CA GLY A 266 32.73 -5.68 7.59
C GLY A 266 31.93 -6.92 7.99
N ILE A 267 31.44 -6.89 9.21
CA ILE A 267 30.59 -7.93 9.82
C ILE A 267 29.44 -7.30 10.60
N ILE A 268 28.35 -8.04 10.74
CA ILE A 268 27.21 -7.72 11.59
C ILE A 268 27.19 -8.71 12.75
N PHE A 269 27.08 -8.22 13.98
CA PHE A 269 27.07 -9.05 15.19
C PHE A 269 26.18 -8.46 16.27
N LYS A 270 25.73 -9.32 17.19
CA LYS A 270 24.92 -8.98 18.35
C LYS A 270 25.82 -8.68 19.55
N GLU A 271 25.62 -7.53 20.18
CA GLU A 271 26.31 -7.15 21.41
C GLU A 271 25.36 -6.34 22.31
N ASN A 272 25.29 -6.69 23.62
CA ASN A 272 24.49 -5.97 24.61
C ASN A 272 23.01 -5.69 24.20
N ASN A 273 22.37 -6.68 23.56
CA ASN A 273 21.01 -6.65 23.00
C ASN A 273 20.81 -5.76 21.74
N ALA A 274 21.84 -5.05 21.29
CA ALA A 274 21.81 -4.32 20.03
C ALA A 274 22.47 -5.15 18.90
N ILE A 275 22.16 -4.78 17.66
CA ILE A 275 22.85 -5.29 16.49
C ILE A 275 23.80 -4.23 15.96
N ILE A 276 25.06 -4.61 15.78
CA ILE A 276 26.17 -3.73 15.42
C ILE A 276 26.73 -4.16 14.06
N ALA A 277 26.89 -3.21 13.15
CA ALA A 277 27.72 -3.36 11.96
C ALA A 277 29.11 -2.78 12.22
N ARG A 278 30.15 -3.59 12.09
CA ARG A 278 31.53 -3.12 12.08
C ARG A 278 31.95 -2.82 10.65
N ILE A 279 32.10 -1.54 10.31
CA ILE A 279 32.47 -1.06 8.98
C ILE A 279 33.84 -0.39 9.10
N HIS A 280 34.85 -0.87 8.37
CA HIS A 280 36.21 -0.31 8.42
C HIS A 280 36.80 -0.15 9.84
N ASN A 281 36.51 -1.11 10.74
CA ASN A 281 36.88 -1.11 12.16
C ASN A 281 36.16 -0.08 13.05
N GLU A 282 35.07 0.53 12.58
CA GLU A 282 34.18 1.36 13.37
C GLU A 282 32.87 0.62 13.61
N ASP A 283 32.40 0.66 14.86
CA ASP A 283 31.17 -0.02 15.28
C ASP A 283 29.98 0.95 15.20
N HIS A 284 28.96 0.54 14.47
CA HIS A 284 27.72 1.30 14.28
C HIS A 284 26.54 0.47 14.75
N VAL A 285 25.73 1.01 15.66
CA VAL A 285 24.45 0.39 16.04
C VAL A 285 23.49 0.53 14.86
N ILE A 286 23.05 -0.61 14.32
CA ILE A 286 22.13 -0.66 13.17
C ILE A 286 20.71 -1.07 13.55
N ALA A 287 20.54 -1.79 14.67
CA ALA A 287 19.22 -2.12 15.19
C ALA A 287 19.24 -2.22 16.71
N GLN A 288 18.10 -1.93 17.35
CA GLN A 288 17.93 -2.02 18.81
C GLN A 288 17.50 -3.42 19.27
N SER A 289 17.10 -4.28 18.33
CA SER A 289 16.70 -5.66 18.61
C SER A 289 16.95 -6.55 17.41
N GLU A 290 16.85 -7.85 17.62
CA GLU A 290 16.96 -8.86 16.56
C GLU A 290 15.81 -8.75 15.55
N ILE A 291 14.58 -8.52 16.03
CA ILE A 291 13.41 -8.31 15.17
C ILE A 291 13.56 -7.06 14.30
N ASP A 292 14.02 -5.95 14.89
CA ASP A 292 14.32 -4.71 14.17
C ASP A 292 15.41 -4.92 13.11
N TRP A 293 16.42 -5.75 13.39
CA TRP A 293 17.41 -6.10 12.37
C TRP A 293 16.84 -7.00 11.26
N LEU A 294 15.99 -7.97 11.60
CA LEU A 294 15.37 -8.83 10.59
C LEU A 294 14.43 -8.04 9.65
N SER A 295 13.76 -7.00 10.15
CA SER A 295 12.98 -6.07 9.32
C SER A 295 13.84 -5.13 8.48
N GLN A 296 15.16 -5.22 8.56
CA GLN A 296 16.11 -4.49 7.72
C GLN A 296 16.76 -5.37 6.65
N ILE A 297 16.39 -6.66 6.54
CA ILE A 297 16.87 -7.58 5.50
C ILE A 297 15.93 -7.49 4.28
N PHE A 298 16.53 -7.21 3.12
CA PHE A 298 15.84 -7.11 1.84
C PHE A 298 16.54 -7.93 0.76
N THR A 299 15.87 -8.12 -0.37
CA THR A 299 16.44 -8.74 -1.59
C THR A 299 16.16 -7.88 -2.81
N THR A 300 16.95 -8.01 -3.87
CA THR A 300 16.71 -7.34 -5.16
C THR A 300 15.76 -8.12 -6.07
N THR A 301 15.36 -9.34 -5.66
CA THR A 301 14.47 -10.21 -6.45
C THR A 301 13.06 -10.19 -5.86
N TYR A 302 12.08 -9.82 -6.67
CA TYR A 302 10.68 -9.96 -6.28
C TYR A 302 10.29 -11.44 -6.26
N VAL A 303 9.76 -11.88 -5.13
CA VAL A 303 9.12 -13.20 -4.99
C VAL A 303 7.70 -12.92 -4.54
N ASP A 304 6.72 -13.33 -5.34
CA ASP A 304 5.31 -13.12 -5.03
C ASP A 304 4.91 -13.92 -3.78
N PRO A 305 4.59 -13.26 -2.65
CA PRO A 305 4.21 -13.94 -1.42
C PRO A 305 2.89 -14.70 -1.52
N TYR A 306 2.12 -14.44 -2.58
CA TYR A 306 0.83 -15.08 -2.84
C TYR A 306 0.93 -16.18 -3.92
N ALA A 307 2.12 -16.46 -4.45
CA ALA A 307 2.31 -17.45 -5.52
C ALA A 307 1.76 -18.84 -5.14
N ILE A 308 1.91 -19.25 -3.88
CA ILE A 308 1.42 -20.54 -3.37
C ILE A 308 -0.11 -20.67 -3.53
N PHE A 309 -0.85 -19.55 -3.50
CA PHE A 309 -2.31 -19.56 -3.69
C PHE A 309 -2.72 -19.85 -5.13
N SER A 310 -1.82 -19.69 -6.09
CA SER A 310 -2.03 -19.99 -7.50
C SER A 310 -1.53 -21.39 -7.89
N GLU A 311 -0.88 -22.12 -6.98
CA GLU A 311 -0.45 -23.49 -7.25
C GLU A 311 -1.63 -24.47 -7.15
N PRO A 312 -1.98 -25.17 -8.25
CA PRO A 312 -3.15 -26.03 -8.29
C PRO A 312 -2.98 -27.23 -7.34
N LEU A 313 -4.05 -27.56 -6.62
CA LEU A 313 -4.10 -28.77 -5.81
C LEU A 313 -4.45 -30.00 -6.66
N PRO A 314 -3.92 -31.19 -6.32
CA PRO A 314 -4.37 -32.44 -6.90
C PRO A 314 -5.88 -32.65 -6.71
N ALA A 315 -6.54 -33.21 -7.73
CA ALA A 315 -8.00 -33.41 -7.75
C ALA A 315 -8.53 -34.18 -6.53
N GLU A 316 -7.75 -35.16 -6.06
CA GLU A 316 -8.05 -36.00 -4.91
C GLU A 316 -7.96 -35.26 -3.56
N GLU A 317 -7.25 -34.14 -3.50
CA GLU A 317 -7.06 -33.34 -2.28
C GLU A 317 -8.11 -32.23 -2.14
N LEU A 318 -8.72 -31.79 -3.24
CA LEU A 318 -9.63 -30.64 -3.29
C LEU A 318 -10.78 -30.72 -2.27
N GLU A 319 -11.45 -31.86 -2.14
CA GLU A 319 -12.59 -31.99 -1.22
C GLU A 319 -12.13 -31.89 0.25
N THR A 320 -10.97 -32.42 0.58
CA THR A 320 -10.41 -32.34 1.94
C THR A 320 -9.89 -30.93 2.23
N ALA A 321 -9.26 -30.29 1.25
CA ALA A 321 -8.74 -28.94 1.32
C ALA A 321 -9.84 -27.90 1.56
N LEU A 322 -10.96 -27.99 0.85
CA LEU A 322 -12.13 -27.12 1.03
C LEU A 322 -12.77 -27.24 2.43
N ALA A 323 -12.62 -28.39 3.08
CA ALA A 323 -13.13 -28.64 4.43
C ALA A 323 -12.07 -28.43 5.52
N SER A 324 -10.89 -27.93 5.16
CA SER A 324 -9.79 -27.71 6.08
C SER A 324 -10.07 -26.53 7.03
N THR A 325 -9.34 -26.45 8.13
CA THR A 325 -9.24 -25.25 8.96
C THR A 325 -8.07 -24.35 8.55
N ASP A 326 -7.24 -24.82 7.62
CA ASP A 326 -6.13 -24.06 7.04
C ASP A 326 -6.66 -23.17 5.91
N LEU A 327 -6.76 -21.86 6.19
CA LEU A 327 -7.25 -20.87 5.24
C LEU A 327 -6.44 -20.88 3.93
N ALA A 328 -5.13 -21.07 4.00
CA ALA A 328 -4.30 -21.09 2.82
C ALA A 328 -4.64 -22.26 1.89
N LEU A 329 -4.89 -23.42 2.49
CA LEU A 329 -5.30 -24.61 1.75
C LEU A 329 -6.71 -24.46 1.16
N ILE A 330 -7.64 -23.83 1.89
CA ILE A 330 -8.99 -23.52 1.41
C ILE A 330 -8.93 -22.59 0.19
N VAL A 331 -8.17 -21.49 0.28
CA VAL A 331 -8.00 -20.52 -0.83
C VAL A 331 -7.41 -21.18 -2.05
N ARG A 332 -6.35 -22.00 -1.89
CA ARG A 332 -5.76 -22.78 -3.00
C ARG A 332 -6.77 -23.71 -3.68
N ALA A 333 -7.61 -24.39 -2.89
CA ALA A 333 -8.62 -25.28 -3.45
C ALA A 333 -9.66 -24.52 -4.27
N TRP A 334 -10.12 -23.37 -3.77
CA TRP A 334 -11.03 -22.51 -4.51
C TRP A 334 -10.39 -21.93 -5.79
N ASN A 335 -9.14 -21.46 -5.74
CA ASN A 335 -8.41 -20.98 -6.91
C ASN A 335 -8.23 -22.09 -7.95
N THR A 336 -7.90 -23.31 -7.52
CA THR A 336 -7.79 -24.48 -8.41
C THR A 336 -9.11 -24.75 -9.13
N LEU A 337 -10.24 -24.73 -8.41
CA LEU A 337 -11.57 -24.93 -8.99
C LEU A 337 -12.00 -23.76 -9.88
N TYR A 338 -11.61 -22.53 -9.54
CA TYR A 338 -11.90 -21.34 -10.32
C TYR A 338 -11.22 -21.39 -11.69
N GLU A 339 -9.93 -21.75 -11.73
CA GLU A 339 -9.15 -21.85 -12.97
C GLU A 339 -9.50 -23.09 -13.80
N ASN A 340 -9.72 -24.24 -13.15
CA ASN A 340 -9.95 -25.53 -13.81
C ASN A 340 -11.21 -26.24 -13.29
N PRO A 341 -12.42 -25.72 -13.57
CA PRO A 341 -13.65 -26.27 -13.00
C PRO A 341 -14.14 -27.57 -13.63
N ALA A 342 -13.68 -27.89 -14.85
CA ALA A 342 -14.19 -29.01 -15.61
C ALA A 342 -13.88 -30.34 -14.91
N GLY A 343 -14.91 -31.18 -14.72
CA GLY A 343 -14.80 -32.46 -14.00
C GLY A 343 -14.93 -32.34 -12.47
N HIS A 344 -15.13 -31.13 -11.94
CA HIS A 344 -15.34 -30.86 -10.52
C HIS A 344 -16.72 -30.30 -10.19
N GLU A 345 -17.67 -30.34 -11.13
CA GLU A 345 -18.97 -29.66 -11.02
C GLU A 345 -19.75 -30.08 -9.77
N ALA A 346 -19.75 -31.37 -9.47
CA ALA A 346 -20.43 -31.91 -8.28
C ALA A 346 -19.75 -31.47 -6.97
N LEU A 347 -18.43 -31.30 -6.98
CA LEU A 347 -17.69 -30.79 -5.82
C LEU A 347 -17.96 -29.31 -5.61
N ILE A 348 -17.87 -28.49 -6.68
CA ILE A 348 -18.15 -27.05 -6.66
C ILE A 348 -19.54 -26.78 -6.08
N ASN A 349 -20.58 -27.46 -6.58
CA ASN A 349 -21.94 -27.26 -6.10
C ASN A 349 -22.11 -27.63 -4.61
N ARG A 350 -21.45 -28.70 -4.13
CA ARG A 350 -21.47 -29.07 -2.70
C ARG A 350 -20.72 -28.05 -1.85
N ALA A 351 -19.56 -27.60 -2.31
CA ALA A 351 -18.70 -26.64 -1.62
C ALA A 351 -19.38 -25.28 -1.45
N LEU A 352 -20.03 -24.77 -2.51
CA LEU A 352 -20.79 -23.50 -2.45
C LEU A 352 -21.95 -23.58 -1.46
N ILE A 353 -22.68 -24.71 -1.42
CA ILE A 353 -23.75 -24.93 -0.43
C ILE A 353 -23.19 -24.97 0.99
N ALA A 354 -22.00 -25.56 1.19
CA ALA A 354 -21.36 -25.60 2.50
C ALA A 354 -20.90 -24.20 2.94
N LEU A 355 -20.23 -23.45 2.05
CA LEU A 355 -19.80 -22.09 2.30
C LEU A 355 -20.98 -21.17 2.64
N ALA A 356 -22.10 -21.33 1.94
CA ALA A 356 -23.32 -20.55 2.20
C ALA A 356 -23.98 -20.82 3.55
N LYS A 357 -23.65 -21.90 4.26
CA LYS A 357 -24.26 -22.20 5.57
C LYS A 357 -23.62 -21.42 6.71
N ASP A 358 -22.36 -21.01 6.57
CA ASP A 358 -21.56 -20.32 7.58
C ASP A 358 -21.02 -19.00 7.02
N VAL A 359 -21.89 -18.20 6.38
CA VAL A 359 -21.52 -16.89 5.83
C VAL A 359 -21.32 -15.89 6.96
N ASP A 360 -20.11 -15.34 7.04
CA ASP A 360 -19.78 -14.12 7.75
C ASP A 360 -19.52 -12.99 6.74
N ASN A 361 -19.24 -11.78 7.25
CA ASN A 361 -18.95 -10.62 6.40
C ASN A 361 -17.71 -10.84 5.49
N GLU A 362 -16.79 -11.73 5.86
CA GLU A 362 -15.53 -11.96 5.14
C GLU A 362 -15.71 -12.96 4.00
N ASN A 363 -16.52 -14.01 4.18
CA ASN A 363 -16.78 -15.03 3.17
C ASN A 363 -17.91 -14.68 2.19
N ASN A 364 -18.73 -13.67 2.49
CA ASN A 364 -19.83 -13.24 1.62
C ASN A 364 -19.35 -12.75 0.25
N VAL A 365 -18.30 -11.91 0.23
CA VAL A 365 -17.74 -11.38 -1.02
C VAL A 365 -17.10 -12.48 -1.87
N MET A 366 -16.42 -13.44 -1.23
CA MET A 366 -15.88 -14.60 -1.93
C MET A 366 -17.00 -15.45 -2.56
N LEU A 367 -18.09 -15.67 -1.83
CA LEU A 367 -19.24 -16.41 -2.33
C LEU A 367 -19.82 -15.75 -3.58
N ASP A 368 -19.99 -14.43 -3.58
CA ASP A 368 -20.48 -13.68 -4.75
C ASP A 368 -19.59 -13.86 -5.99
N VAL A 369 -18.28 -13.74 -5.82
CA VAL A 369 -17.31 -13.88 -6.92
C VAL A 369 -17.34 -15.30 -7.50
N TYR A 370 -17.29 -16.32 -6.66
CA TYR A 370 -17.31 -17.72 -7.11
C TYR A 370 -18.66 -18.11 -7.73
N VAL A 371 -19.77 -17.69 -7.12
CA VAL A 371 -21.12 -17.95 -7.65
C VAL A 371 -21.29 -17.30 -9.02
N ALA A 372 -20.91 -16.03 -9.17
CA ALA A 372 -20.99 -15.35 -10.46
C ALA A 372 -20.16 -16.08 -11.54
N HIS A 373 -18.90 -16.41 -11.23
CA HIS A 373 -18.03 -17.14 -12.15
C HIS A 373 -18.62 -18.50 -12.57
N PHE A 374 -18.95 -19.36 -11.62
CA PHE A 374 -19.44 -20.70 -11.94
C PHE A 374 -20.84 -20.69 -12.58
N ASP A 375 -21.68 -19.68 -12.33
CA ASP A 375 -22.95 -19.53 -13.03
C ASP A 375 -22.74 -19.16 -14.50
N THR A 376 -21.78 -18.27 -14.81
CA THR A 376 -21.45 -17.93 -16.21
C THR A 376 -20.94 -19.14 -17.00
N LEU A 377 -20.27 -20.07 -16.33
CA LEU A 377 -19.81 -21.33 -16.90
C LEU A 377 -20.90 -22.41 -16.95
N GLY A 378 -22.11 -22.14 -16.44
CA GLY A 378 -23.23 -23.09 -16.42
C GLY A 378 -23.05 -24.28 -15.48
N ILE A 379 -22.16 -24.16 -14.48
CA ILE A 379 -21.83 -25.23 -13.53
C ILE A 379 -22.85 -25.29 -12.39
N ILE A 380 -23.44 -24.16 -12.01
CA ILE A 380 -24.35 -24.08 -10.85
C ILE A 380 -25.69 -24.73 -11.16
N THR A 381 -26.03 -25.73 -10.36
CA THR A 381 -27.30 -26.47 -10.43
C THR A 381 -28.46 -25.69 -9.79
N ASN A 382 -29.69 -26.01 -10.17
CA ASN A 382 -30.88 -25.40 -9.57
C ASN A 382 -30.96 -25.60 -8.05
N ASP A 383 -30.53 -26.77 -7.54
CA ASP A 383 -30.53 -27.05 -6.10
C ASP A 383 -29.56 -26.12 -5.36
N THR A 384 -28.38 -25.86 -5.95
CA THR A 384 -27.41 -24.89 -5.41
C THR A 384 -27.96 -23.47 -5.47
N LYS A 385 -28.64 -23.06 -6.55
CA LYS A 385 -29.29 -21.73 -6.63
C LYS A 385 -30.35 -21.54 -5.56
N ILE A 386 -31.16 -22.56 -5.29
CA ILE A 386 -32.18 -22.55 -4.23
C ILE A 386 -31.53 -22.44 -2.85
N ALA A 387 -30.41 -23.15 -2.63
CA ALA A 387 -29.69 -23.07 -1.37
C ALA A 387 -29.09 -21.66 -1.15
N LEU A 388 -28.50 -21.05 -2.18
CA LEU A 388 -27.89 -19.72 -2.14
C LEU A 388 -28.91 -18.59 -1.98
N ALA A 389 -30.11 -18.73 -2.55
CA ALA A 389 -31.19 -17.73 -2.46
C ALA A 389 -31.75 -17.53 -1.04
N ASN A 390 -31.35 -18.34 -0.06
CA ASN A 390 -31.69 -18.10 1.35
C ASN A 390 -30.66 -17.17 2.04
N TYR A 391 -29.60 -16.77 1.34
CA TYR A 391 -28.44 -16.05 1.91
C TYR A 391 -28.05 -14.78 1.12
N LEU A 392 -28.31 -14.74 -0.19
CA LEU A 392 -28.33 -13.53 -1.01
C LEU A 392 -29.69 -12.82 -0.88
#